data_AF-A0A6P7TNI3-F1
#
_entry.id   AF-A0A6P7TNI3-F1
#
_cell.length_a   1.000
_cell.length_b   1.000
_cell.length_c   1.000
_cell.angle_alpha   90.00
_cell.angle_beta   90.00
_cell.angle_gamma   90.00
#
_symmetry.space_group_name_H-M   'P 1'
#
loop_
_entity.id
_entity.type
_entity.pdbx_description
1 polymer ?
#
loop_
_entity_poly.entity_id
_entity_poly.type
_entity_poly.pdbx_seq_one_letter_code
_entity_poly.pdbx_strand_id
1 'polypeptide(L)'
;MPRILFKIFSIDISNIYQDGAPPHWGRHVRQFLNQTFLDRWIGRYGPIPWPPHSPDITPLDFFLWGYVKDIMYQTKIWDIADLKQRIRNAITTVDEAILQRTWQEIEYCLDVLQATNGAHIEVY
;
A
#
# COMPACT_ATOMS: atom_id res chain seq x y z
N MET A 1 10.58 5.44 21.94
CA MET A 1 11.73 4.56 21.69
C MET A 1 11.86 4.41 20.18
N PRO A 2 13.03 4.65 19.56
CA PRO A 2 13.17 4.44 18.13
C PRO A 2 13.17 2.93 17.88
N ARG A 3 12.05 2.41 17.36
CA ARG A 3 11.89 0.97 17.10
C ARG A 3 12.84 0.55 15.98
N ILE A 4 13.46 -0.61 16.20
CA ILE A 4 14.49 -1.25 15.36
C ILE A 4 13.98 -1.63 13.94
N LEU A 5 12.67 -1.47 13.69
CA LEU A 5 11.91 -1.79 12.47
C LEU A 5 12.48 -1.20 11.17
N PHE A 6 13.08 -0.01 11.21
CA PHE A 6 13.53 0.70 10.00
C PHE A 6 14.81 0.14 9.34
N LYS A 7 15.54 -0.74 10.03
CA LYS A 7 16.95 -1.01 9.64
C LYS A 7 17.17 -2.21 8.72
N ILE A 8 16.18 -3.08 8.50
CA ILE A 8 16.40 -4.35 7.80
C ILE A 8 15.77 -4.37 6.39
N PHE A 9 14.62 -3.71 6.18
CA PHE A 9 14.01 -3.60 4.85
C PHE A 9 14.20 -2.22 4.18
N SER A 10 14.76 -1.22 4.89
CA SER A 10 14.80 0.18 4.43
C SER A 10 13.42 0.73 4.01
N ILE A 11 12.35 0.18 4.57
CA ILE A 11 10.98 0.60 4.29
C ILE A 11 10.59 1.71 5.27
N ASP A 12 10.26 2.88 4.74
CA ASP A 12 9.82 4.05 5.48
C ASP A 12 8.46 4.55 4.96
N ILE A 13 7.70 5.27 5.79
CA ILE A 13 6.40 5.85 5.40
C ILE A 13 6.51 6.81 4.20
N SER A 14 7.68 7.40 3.98
CA SER A 14 7.97 8.27 2.84
C SER A 14 8.27 7.51 1.54
N ASN A 15 8.39 6.18 1.58
CA ASN A 15 8.63 5.39 0.39
C ASN A 15 7.35 5.24 -0.44
N ILE A 16 7.52 5.26 -1.76
CA ILE A 16 6.44 4.97 -2.70
C ILE A 16 6.35 3.46 -2.93
N TYR A 17 5.15 2.92 -2.78
CA TYR A 17 4.87 1.49 -2.96
C TYR A 17 4.33 1.27 -4.36
N GLN A 18 4.95 0.35 -5.09
CA GLN A 18 4.48 -0.07 -6.40
C GLN A 18 4.39 -1.59 -6.49
N ASP A 19 3.19 -2.08 -6.80
CA ASP A 19 2.95 -3.51 -6.91
C ASP A 19 3.75 -4.15 -8.08
N GLY A 20 3.77 -5.49 -8.10
CA GLY A 20 4.48 -6.26 -9.11
C GLY A 20 3.74 -6.48 -10.44
N ALA A 21 2.60 -5.82 -10.69
CA ALA A 21 1.77 -6.09 -11.86
C ALA A 21 2.51 -5.81 -13.18
N PRO A 22 2.24 -6.56 -14.26
CA PRO A 22 2.94 -6.43 -15.55
C PRO A 22 3.11 -5.00 -16.09
N PRO A 23 2.10 -4.12 -16.01
CA PRO A 23 2.25 -2.73 -16.47
C PRO A 23 3.24 -1.91 -15.64
N HIS A 24 3.45 -2.28 -14.37
CA HIS A 24 4.15 -1.47 -13.38
C HIS A 24 5.67 -1.70 -13.34
N TRP A 25 6.23 -2.74 -13.96
CA TRP A 25 7.70 -2.94 -13.96
C TRP A 25 8.37 -2.69 -15.33
N GLY A 26 7.64 -2.09 -16.27
CA GLY A 26 8.20 -1.64 -17.55
C GLY A 26 9.40 -0.72 -17.36
N ARG A 27 10.36 -0.76 -18.30
CA ARG A 27 11.61 0.04 -18.22
C ARG A 27 11.33 1.54 -18.04
N HIS A 28 10.37 2.08 -18.79
CA HIS A 28 9.99 3.50 -18.71
C HIS A 28 9.44 3.88 -17.33
N VAL A 29 8.63 3.01 -16.74
CA VAL A 29 8.07 3.22 -15.40
C VAL A 29 9.18 3.23 -14.36
N ARG A 30 10.09 2.25 -14.40
CA ARG A 30 11.23 2.20 -13.47
C ARG A 30 12.16 3.40 -13.62
N GLN A 31 12.41 3.85 -14.85
CA GLN A 31 13.24 5.03 -15.10
C GLN A 31 12.58 6.29 -14.53
N PHE A 32 11.27 6.45 -14.71
CA PHE A 32 10.51 7.53 -14.11
C PHE A 32 10.62 7.51 -12.57
N LEU A 33 10.36 6.36 -11.95
CA LEU A 33 10.42 6.23 -10.48
C LEU A 33 11.83 6.52 -9.93
N ASN A 34 12.87 6.03 -10.60
CA ASN A 34 14.25 6.34 -10.24
C ASN A 34 14.56 7.84 -10.34
N GLN A 35 14.01 8.55 -11.32
CA GLN A 35 14.21 9.99 -11.48
C GLN A 35 13.39 10.81 -10.47
N THR A 36 12.17 10.38 -10.16
CA THR A 36 11.24 11.14 -9.30
C THR A 36 11.45 10.87 -7.83
N PHE A 37 11.68 9.61 -7.46
CA PHE A 37 11.71 9.16 -6.06
C PHE A 37 13.10 8.68 -5.61
N LEU A 38 14.05 8.59 -6.54
CA LEU A 38 15.42 8.10 -6.28
C LEU A 38 15.37 6.71 -5.65
N ASP A 39 16.01 6.52 -4.49
CA ASP A 39 16.07 5.24 -3.77
C ASP A 39 14.85 5.00 -2.86
N ARG A 40 13.81 5.86 -2.93
CA ARG A 40 12.65 5.84 -2.03
C ARG A 40 11.40 5.22 -2.67
N TRP A 41 11.57 4.19 -3.49
CA TRP A 41 10.43 3.43 -3.99
C TRP A 41 10.68 1.92 -3.94
N ILE A 42 9.61 1.19 -3.67
CA ILE A 42 9.61 -0.24 -3.46
C ILE A 42 8.84 -0.88 -4.60
N GLY A 43 9.42 -1.89 -5.21
CA GLY A 43 8.75 -2.61 -6.29
C GLY A 43 9.67 -3.59 -7.00
N ARG A 44 9.12 -4.29 -8.00
CA ARG A 44 9.87 -5.31 -8.73
C ARG A 44 11.02 -4.67 -9.51
N TYR A 45 12.26 -5.11 -9.22
CA TYR A 45 13.51 -4.52 -9.73
C TYR A 45 13.70 -3.03 -9.38
N GLY A 46 13.08 -2.57 -8.29
CA GLY A 46 13.35 -1.26 -7.69
C GLY A 46 14.56 -1.29 -6.76
N PRO A 47 14.95 -0.12 -6.20
CA PRO A 47 16.05 0.00 -5.25
C PRO A 47 15.76 -0.77 -3.96
N ILE A 48 14.49 -0.87 -3.57
CA ILE A 48 14.02 -1.70 -2.47
C ILE A 48 13.17 -2.84 -3.05
N PRO A 49 13.63 -4.11 -2.96
CA PRO A 49 12.87 -5.24 -3.50
C PRO A 49 11.62 -5.52 -2.66
N TRP A 50 10.54 -5.91 -3.34
CA TRP A 50 9.32 -6.36 -2.67
C TRP A 50 9.54 -7.71 -1.97
N PRO A 51 9.06 -7.91 -0.73
CA PRO A 51 9.10 -9.23 -0.11
C PRO A 51 8.27 -10.25 -0.91
N PRO A 52 8.77 -11.47 -1.12
CA PRO A 52 8.04 -12.51 -1.86
C PRO A 52 6.75 -12.88 -1.13
N HIS A 53 5.67 -13.15 -1.90
CA HIS A 53 4.34 -13.55 -1.39
C HIS A 53 3.58 -12.50 -0.55
N SER A 54 3.84 -11.22 -0.80
CA SER A 54 3.21 -10.10 -0.07
C SER A 54 2.36 -9.18 -0.95
N PRO A 55 1.46 -9.66 -1.84
CA PRO A 55 0.60 -8.77 -2.63
C PRO A 55 -0.31 -7.90 -1.75
N ASP A 56 -0.60 -8.35 -0.52
CA ASP A 56 -1.59 -7.75 0.37
C ASP A 56 -1.05 -6.65 1.29
N ILE A 57 0.20 -6.19 1.12
CA ILE A 57 0.84 -5.20 2.03
C ILE A 57 0.92 -3.80 1.41
N THR A 58 0.29 -3.56 0.26
CA THR A 58 0.12 -2.16 -0.17
C THR A 58 -0.96 -1.54 0.73
N PRO A 59 -0.74 -0.35 1.35
CA PRO A 59 -1.78 0.29 2.17
C PRO A 59 -3.08 0.54 1.40
N LEU A 60 -2.96 0.70 0.07
CA LEU A 60 -4.08 0.88 -0.83
C LEU A 60 -4.94 -0.38 -0.94
N ASP A 61 -4.35 -1.54 -1.19
CA ASP A 61 -5.07 -2.80 -1.34
C ASP A 61 -5.50 -3.38 0.01
N PHE A 62 -4.64 -3.26 1.04
CA PHE A 62 -4.92 -3.72 2.39
C PHE A 62 -6.12 -3.03 3.02
N PHE A 63 -6.24 -1.71 2.84
CA PHE A 63 -7.25 -0.91 3.53
C PHE A 63 -8.06 -0.02 2.59
N LEU A 64 -7.41 0.91 1.87
CA LEU A 64 -8.12 2.04 1.26
C LEU A 64 -9.20 1.60 0.28
N TRP A 65 -8.89 0.66 -0.62
CA TRP A 65 -9.85 0.23 -1.63
C TRP A 65 -11.03 -0.55 -1.04
N GLY A 66 -10.81 -1.36 0.01
CA GLY A 66 -11.90 -2.00 0.76
C GLY A 66 -12.82 -0.94 1.37
N TYR A 67 -12.24 -0.05 2.17
CA TYR A 67 -12.96 1.03 2.84
C TYR A 67 -13.75 1.95 1.89
N VAL A 68 -13.11 2.37 0.80
CA VAL A 68 -13.75 3.25 -0.20
C VAL A 68 -14.90 2.53 -0.91
N LYS A 69 -14.74 1.25 -1.28
CA LYS A 69 -15.82 0.45 -1.87
C LYS A 69 -17.00 0.31 -0.91
N ASP A 70 -16.73 0.06 0.37
CA ASP A 70 -17.77 -0.11 1.40
C ASP A 70 -18.62 1.14 1.59
N ILE A 71 -18.07 2.33 1.33
CA ILE A 71 -18.83 3.59 1.35
C ILE A 71 -19.58 3.81 0.04
N MET A 72 -18.90 3.65 -1.10
CA MET A 72 -19.44 3.98 -2.41
C MET A 72 -20.66 3.12 -2.80
N TYR A 73 -20.63 1.84 -2.43
CA TYR A 73 -21.65 0.86 -2.79
C TYR A 73 -22.80 0.74 -1.77
N GLN A 74 -22.84 1.57 -0.72
CA GLN A 74 -23.98 1.62 0.22
C GLN A 74 -25.30 1.96 -0.48
N THR A 75 -25.23 2.72 -1.57
CA THR A 75 -26.38 3.07 -2.38
C THR A 75 -26.08 2.85 -3.86
N LYS A 76 -27.13 2.67 -4.67
CA LYS A 76 -26.97 2.49 -6.12
C LYS A 76 -26.27 3.70 -6.74
N ILE A 77 -25.32 3.42 -7.65
CA ILE A 77 -24.56 4.42 -8.42
C ILE A 77 -25.28 4.63 -9.75
N TRP A 78 -25.48 5.89 -10.15
CA TRP A 78 -26.28 6.23 -11.32
C TRP A 78 -25.46 6.51 -12.57
N ASP A 79 -24.33 7.20 -12.41
CA ASP A 79 -23.44 7.55 -13.50
C ASP A 79 -21.99 7.74 -13.03
N ILE A 80 -21.11 8.10 -13.98
CA ILE A 80 -19.69 8.33 -13.73
C ILE A 80 -19.44 9.57 -12.87
N ALA A 81 -20.30 10.59 -12.93
CA ALA A 81 -20.13 11.81 -12.14
C ALA A 81 -20.43 11.54 -10.66
N ASP A 82 -21.53 10.83 -10.39
CA ASP A 82 -21.91 10.32 -9.06
C ASP A 82 -20.79 9.42 -8.50
N LEU A 83 -20.30 8.46 -9.29
CA LEU A 83 -19.18 7.60 -8.92
C LEU A 83 -17.95 8.41 -8.48
N LYS A 84 -17.52 9.38 -9.29
CA LYS A 84 -16.37 10.24 -8.98
C LYS A 84 -16.58 11.10 -7.74
N GLN A 85 -17.80 11.59 -7.51
CA GLN A 85 -18.13 12.37 -6.33
C GLN A 85 -18.09 11.51 -5.07
N ARG A 86 -18.62 10.29 -5.12
CA ARG A 86 -18.58 9.35 -4.00
C ARG A 86 -17.17 8.91 -3.63
N ILE A 87 -16.30 8.66 -4.63
CA ILE A 87 -14.87 8.39 -4.38
C ILE A 87 -14.25 9.54 -3.58
N ARG A 88 -14.46 10.79 -4.00
CA ARG A 88 -13.92 11.96 -3.30
C ARG A 88 -14.46 12.08 -1.88
N ASN A 89 -15.76 11.89 -1.70
CA ASN A 89 -16.39 11.93 -0.39
C ASN A 89 -15.86 10.83 0.53
N ALA A 90 -15.74 9.59 0.05
CA ALA A 90 -15.19 8.47 0.82
C ALA A 90 -13.71 8.72 1.19
N ILE A 91 -12.92 9.30 0.29
CA ILE A 91 -11.53 9.67 0.62
C ILE A 91 -11.49 10.74 1.71
N THR A 92 -12.43 11.70 1.70
CA THR A 92 -12.45 12.76 2.73
C THR A 92 -12.83 12.27 4.13
N THR A 93 -13.35 11.04 4.27
CA THR A 93 -13.62 10.43 5.59
C THR A 93 -12.41 9.71 6.17
N VAL A 94 -11.33 9.55 5.39
CA VAL A 94 -10.08 8.96 5.87
C VAL A 94 -9.33 10.02 6.68
N ASP A 95 -9.41 9.92 7.99
CA ASP A 95 -8.70 10.81 8.92
C ASP A 95 -7.30 10.27 9.29
N GLU A 96 -6.54 11.10 10.00
CA GLU A 96 -5.19 10.74 10.45
C GLU A 96 -5.19 9.50 11.36
N ALA A 97 -6.21 9.33 12.19
CA ALA A 97 -6.30 8.21 13.12
C ALA A 97 -6.51 6.87 12.38
N ILE A 98 -7.30 6.87 11.30
CA ILE A 98 -7.45 5.73 10.40
C ILE A 98 -6.10 5.40 9.76
N LEU A 99 -5.40 6.39 9.21
CA LEU A 99 -4.09 6.17 8.57
C LEU A 99 -3.06 5.61 9.54
N GLN A 100 -3.01 6.12 10.78
CA GLN A 100 -2.11 5.63 11.82
C GLN A 100 -2.40 4.17 12.19
N ARG A 101 -3.66 3.77 12.32
CA ARG A 101 -4.04 2.37 12.58
C ARG A 101 -3.64 1.46 11.43
N THR A 102 -3.96 1.85 10.19
CA THR A 102 -3.57 1.10 9.00
C THR A 102 -2.06 0.89 8.94
N TRP A 103 -1.28 1.91 9.29
CA TRP A 103 0.18 1.79 9.33
C TRP A 103 0.67 0.82 10.40
N GLN A 104 0.10 0.85 11.61
CA GLN A 104 0.44 -0.09 12.68
C GLN A 104 0.16 -1.54 12.29
N GLU A 105 -0.95 -1.80 11.60
CA GLU A 105 -1.29 -3.14 11.11
C GLU A 105 -0.31 -3.61 10.02
N ILE A 106 0.13 -2.71 9.14
CA ILE A 106 1.13 -3.02 8.10
C ILE A 106 2.48 -3.34 8.75
N GLU A 107 2.92 -2.55 9.73
CA GLU A 107 4.13 -2.85 10.52
C GLU A 107 4.04 -4.24 11.16
N TYR A 108 2.90 -4.55 11.78
CA TYR A 108 2.66 -5.87 12.36
C TYR A 108 2.72 -6.99 11.32
N CYS A 109 2.08 -6.82 10.16
CA CYS A 109 2.12 -7.81 9.08
C CYS A 109 3.56 -8.04 8.57
N LEU A 110 4.35 -6.99 8.44
CA LEU A 110 5.76 -7.07 8.04
C LEU A 110 6.59 -7.83 9.08
N ASP A 111 6.38 -7.58 10.37
CA ASP A 111 7.03 -8.29 11.47
C ASP A 111 6.71 -9.78 11.46
N VAL A 112 5.44 -10.14 11.25
CA VAL A 112 5.03 -11.54 11.17
C VAL A 112 5.63 -12.22 9.95
N LEU A 113 5.63 -11.59 8.77
CA LEU A 113 6.25 -12.17 7.56
C LEU A 113 7.74 -12.40 7.71
N GLN A 114 8.43 -11.51 8.43
CA GLN A 114 9.82 -11.73 8.79
C GLN A 114 9.96 -12.96 9.70
N ALA A 115 9.14 -13.06 10.75
CA ALA A 115 9.18 -14.17 11.69
C ALA A 115 8.83 -15.52 11.04
N THR A 116 7.95 -15.51 10.03
CA THR A 116 7.49 -16.71 9.33
C THR A 116 8.28 -17.01 8.05
N ASN A 117 9.31 -16.22 7.73
CA ASN A 117 10.12 -16.35 6.52
C ASN A 117 9.27 -16.37 5.23
N GLY A 118 8.19 -15.58 5.20
CA GLY A 118 7.28 -15.44 4.05
C GLY A 118 6.12 -16.45 3.99
N ALA A 119 5.78 -17.13 5.09
CA ALA A 119 4.57 -17.96 5.13
C ALA A 119 3.30 -17.09 5.20
N HIS A 120 2.24 -17.51 4.50
CA HIS A 120 0.97 -16.79 4.38
C HIS A 120 0.35 -16.52 5.75
N ILE A 121 -0.14 -15.29 5.95
CA ILE A 121 -0.88 -14.88 7.15
C ILE A 121 -2.35 -14.70 6.74
N GLU A 122 -3.26 -15.43 7.38
CA GLU A 122 -4.68 -15.05 7.44
C GLU A 122 -4.90 -14.31 8.76
N VAL A 123 -5.27 -13.03 8.68
CA VAL A 123 -5.73 -12.27 9.85
C VAL A 123 -7.25 -12.39 9.88
N TYR A 124 -7.78 -13.08 10.89
CA TYR A 124 -9.23 -13.19 11.15
C TYR A 124 -9.78 -11.95 11.85
#